data_AF-A0A9X2C942-F1
#
_entry.id   AF-A0A9X2C942-F1
#
_cell.length_a   1.000
_cell.length_b   1.000
_cell.length_c   1.000
_cell.angle_alpha   90.00
_cell.angle_beta   90.00
_cell.angle_gamma   90.00
#
_symmetry.space_group_name_H-M   'P 1'
#
loop_
_entity.id
_entity.type
_entity.pdbx_description
1 polymer ?
#
loop_
_entity_poly.entity_id
_entity_poly.type
_entity_poly.pdbx_seq_one_letter_code
_entity_poly.pdbx_strand_id
1 'polypeptide(L)'
;MSKKGLVPADKKLGKALVRAAQKHEAQIKSSSDGLVNVVSGLGTQKAKRSHNQFQYGFLNDFQQLDAAYQTSWLARAIVDYPAEDMTREWRTLKCDDADVIRAEEDRLQLPAMVSEATSWARLYGGAGILMLTNQDLTKPLKPEKIKKGDLYRLLVIDRFDMTAMDLNQTNILAANYLQPEFYTIAAGAQMIHWTHFARFAGAKLPRRQRAQTQGWGDSELRKCLDDVMDMVASKDGIAELMQEANVDIIKRVGLSDELASDQDDAITARYALFSMMKSSINLALLDDEETYDRKTLDLSGVAPVLDLLMTWIAGAAGIPVTRLFGESAKGLGNDGQGDDTNYYNHLSSRRLTQIDPGLRQLDEVMVRSATGHWLDDFNYVWNPFKQPDAVQIAAANKAKAETDMLYKDGGVVTTSQIQRRLQAEELYQFDDEKIEALEADEDLTMFNDPVDDEPDADKKSTSDAAPAPLYVFRPVLNADDLINWAKAQGFTQTLPADDLHVTVAFSKSPVDWMKAGEAYSSRDDGGVTVRPGGPRMIEQFGEGAVVLAFNSSDLSWRHMSLREIGASWDYPEYQPHITITYNSGDVDVSKVEPYRGQIVLGPEVFKPIKQNWKADVSEE
;
A
#
# COMPACT_ATOMS: atom_id res chain seq x y z
N MET A 1 61.74 -13.18 14.80
CA MET A 1 62.35 -13.38 13.47
C MET A 1 62.75 -12.02 12.90
N SER A 2 63.99 -11.93 12.42
CA SER A 2 64.67 -10.89 11.62
C SER A 2 64.09 -9.45 11.55
N LYS A 3 64.76 -8.50 12.20
CA LYS A 3 64.76 -7.07 11.85
C LYS A 3 65.86 -6.84 10.81
N LYS A 4 65.51 -6.51 9.57
CA LYS A 4 66.44 -5.90 8.61
C LYS A 4 65.71 -4.84 7.79
N GLY A 5 66.31 -3.65 7.76
CA GLY A 5 66.11 -2.66 6.70
C GLY A 5 65.24 -1.48 7.08
N LEU A 6 65.84 -0.46 7.71
CA LEU A 6 65.65 0.95 7.36
C LEU A 6 66.63 1.79 8.20
N VAL A 7 67.77 2.11 7.61
CA VAL A 7 68.67 3.15 8.09
C VAL A 7 68.06 4.49 7.67
N PRO A 8 67.73 5.41 8.59
CA PRO A 8 67.30 6.75 8.18
C PRO A 8 68.52 7.56 7.76
N ALA A 9 68.51 8.03 6.51
CA ALA A 9 69.22 9.23 6.14
C ALA A 9 68.67 10.39 6.97
N ASP A 10 69.59 11.14 7.56
CA ASP A 10 69.38 12.41 8.27
C ASP A 10 68.92 12.36 9.76
N LYS A 11 69.91 12.51 10.66
CA LYS A 11 69.75 12.57 12.12
C LYS A 11 68.96 13.79 12.61
N LYS A 12 68.74 14.81 11.78
CA LYS A 12 67.92 15.99 12.15
C LYS A 12 66.42 15.70 12.08
N LEU A 13 65.97 14.88 11.13
CA LEU A 13 64.56 14.47 10.99
C LEU A 13 64.12 13.50 12.09
N GLY A 14 64.99 12.57 12.50
CA GLY A 14 64.69 11.64 13.59
C GLY A 14 64.46 12.32 14.95
N LYS A 15 65.23 13.38 15.27
CA LYS A 15 65.03 14.15 16.51
C LYS A 15 63.78 15.03 16.49
N ALA A 16 63.34 15.49 15.32
CA ALA A 16 62.10 16.26 15.17
C ALA A 16 60.86 15.37 15.35
N LEU A 17 60.88 14.15 14.80
CA LEU A 17 59.82 13.15 14.96
C LEU A 17 59.68 12.66 16.41
N VAL A 18 60.80 12.43 17.11
CA VAL A 18 60.77 12.03 18.53
C VAL A 18 60.25 13.17 19.43
N ARG A 19 60.61 14.43 19.15
CA ARG A 19 60.06 15.59 19.88
C ARG A 19 58.56 15.81 19.60
N ALA A 20 58.10 15.54 18.38
CA ALA A 20 56.68 15.62 18.03
C ALA A 20 55.86 14.50 18.70
N ALA A 21 56.40 13.28 18.79
CA ALA A 21 55.79 12.16 19.49
C ALA A 21 55.69 12.40 21.00
N GLN A 22 56.76 12.91 21.63
CA GLN A 22 56.76 13.23 23.07
C GLN A 22 55.84 14.42 23.43
N LYS A 23 55.62 15.38 22.51
CA LYS A 23 54.63 16.45 22.69
C LYS A 23 53.19 15.94 22.61
N HIS A 24 52.95 14.89 21.82
CA HIS A 24 51.62 14.26 21.68
C HIS A 24 51.26 13.36 22.87
N GLU A 25 52.23 12.63 23.45
CA GLU A 25 52.01 11.80 24.65
C GLU A 25 51.63 12.61 25.90
N ALA A 26 52.12 13.84 26.03
CA ALA A 26 51.80 14.70 27.18
C ALA A 26 50.36 15.24 27.18
N GLN A 27 49.60 15.07 26.09
CA GLN A 27 48.25 15.61 25.92
C GLN A 27 47.12 14.59 26.17
N ILE A 28 47.47 13.33 26.47
CA ILE A 28 46.51 12.25 26.74
C ILE A 28 46.50 11.96 28.25
N LYS A 29 45.79 12.81 29.00
CA LYS A 29 45.28 12.47 30.33
C LYS A 29 43.80 12.87 30.40
N SER A 30 42.96 12.08 29.75
CA SER A 30 41.58 11.89 30.18
C SER A 30 41.18 10.46 29.85
N SER A 31 40.92 9.68 30.89
CA SER A 31 40.45 8.31 30.83
C SER A 31 39.12 8.22 30.07
N SER A 32 39.06 7.37 29.06
CA SER A 32 37.83 6.67 28.66
C SER A 32 38.21 5.31 28.09
N ASP A 33 37.78 4.29 28.80
CA ASP A 33 37.90 2.87 28.50
C ASP A 33 37.15 2.53 27.20
N GLY A 34 37.76 1.71 26.34
CA GLY A 34 37.26 1.34 25.02
C GLY A 34 38.40 1.07 24.03
N LEU A 35 38.32 -0.07 23.33
CA LEU A 35 39.29 -0.54 22.33
C LEU A 35 39.72 0.56 21.33
N VAL A 36 41.01 0.92 21.35
CA VAL A 36 41.63 1.86 20.41
C VAL A 36 42.48 1.07 19.39
N ASN A 37 42.23 1.27 18.09
CA ASN A 37 43.08 0.74 17.03
C ASN A 37 43.82 1.88 16.33
N VAL A 38 45.12 1.98 16.62
CA VAL A 38 45.99 3.08 16.18
C VAL A 38 46.28 3.04 14.67
N VAL A 39 46.07 1.90 14.00
CA VAL A 39 46.30 1.76 12.56
C VAL A 39 45.07 2.16 11.73
N SER A 40 43.85 1.97 12.26
CA SER A 40 42.60 2.40 11.60
C SER A 40 42.02 3.71 12.14
N GLY A 41 42.60 4.29 13.20
CA GLY A 41 42.13 5.53 13.83
C GLY A 41 40.86 5.39 14.66
N LEU A 42 40.37 4.16 14.87
CA LEU A 42 39.19 3.87 15.68
C LEU A 42 39.49 4.18 17.15
N GLY A 43 38.73 5.10 17.75
CA GLY A 43 38.90 5.54 19.15
C GLY A 43 39.82 6.75 19.35
N THR A 44 40.29 7.41 18.29
CA THR A 44 41.09 8.67 18.39
C THR A 44 40.30 9.88 17.90
N GLN A 45 40.70 11.09 18.31
CA GLN A 45 40.11 12.38 17.87
C GLN A 45 40.13 12.62 16.34
N LYS A 46 40.71 11.71 15.53
CA LYS A 46 40.72 11.78 14.06
C LYS A 46 39.66 10.88 13.39
N ALA A 47 38.83 10.19 14.16
CA ALA A 47 37.72 9.43 13.59
C ALA A 47 36.72 10.41 12.95
N LYS A 48 36.62 10.43 11.62
CA LYS A 48 35.68 11.33 10.88
C LYS A 48 34.23 11.22 11.39
N ARG A 49 33.85 10.04 11.91
CA ARG A 49 32.52 9.76 12.48
C ARG A 49 32.27 10.47 13.82
N SER A 50 33.30 10.80 14.62
CA SER A 50 33.13 11.48 15.91
C SER A 50 32.94 13.00 15.81
N HIS A 51 32.94 13.57 14.60
CA HIS A 51 32.70 14.99 14.35
C HIS A 51 31.38 15.28 13.62
N ASN A 52 30.61 14.24 13.30
CA ASN A 52 29.28 14.43 12.74
C ASN A 52 28.36 14.96 13.86
N GLN A 53 27.94 16.22 13.73
CA GLN A 53 27.00 16.87 14.63
C GLN A 53 25.82 17.38 13.82
N PHE A 54 24.61 17.20 14.35
CA PHE A 54 23.42 17.84 13.79
C PHE A 54 23.48 19.34 14.05
N GLN A 55 23.29 20.13 13.00
CA GLN A 55 23.17 21.59 13.09
C GLN A 55 21.73 22.00 12.84
N TYR A 56 21.33 23.14 13.41
CA TYR A 56 20.02 23.71 13.11
C TYR A 56 20.04 24.34 11.72
N GLY A 57 19.03 24.01 10.91
CA GLY A 57 18.73 24.74 9.67
C GLY A 57 17.92 26.01 9.93
N PHE A 58 17.80 26.85 8.89
CA PHE A 58 16.97 28.06 8.96
C PHE A 58 15.48 27.70 8.91
N LEU A 59 14.71 28.14 9.90
CA LEU A 59 13.28 27.82 10.02
C LEU A 59 12.34 28.78 9.27
N ASN A 60 12.84 29.96 8.86
CA ASN A 60 12.04 31.08 8.35
C ASN A 60 12.41 31.51 6.91
N ASP A 61 13.07 30.63 6.15
CA ASP A 61 13.43 30.91 4.76
C ASP A 61 12.25 30.63 3.81
N PHE A 62 11.29 31.55 3.75
CA PHE A 62 10.14 31.41 2.87
C PHE A 62 10.51 31.50 1.40
N GLN A 63 11.54 32.29 1.04
CA GLN A 63 11.96 32.49 -0.35
C GLN A 63 12.46 31.19 -0.99
N GLN A 64 13.24 30.41 -0.24
CA GLN A 64 13.70 29.11 -0.70
C GLN A 64 12.54 28.11 -0.84
N LEU A 65 11.57 28.14 0.09
CA LEU A 65 10.38 27.28 0.04
C LEU A 65 9.48 27.62 -1.15
N ASP A 66 9.27 28.91 -1.42
CA ASP A 66 8.52 29.40 -2.60
C ASP A 66 9.20 28.95 -3.90
N ALA A 67 10.50 29.18 -4.01
CA ALA A 67 11.27 28.79 -5.17
C ALA A 67 11.21 27.28 -5.40
N ALA A 68 11.38 26.47 -4.35
CA ALA A 68 11.29 25.02 -4.44
C ALA A 68 9.89 24.56 -4.89
N TYR A 69 8.84 25.10 -4.27
CA TYR A 69 7.45 24.75 -4.60
C TYR A 69 7.01 25.20 -6.00
N GLN A 70 7.57 26.31 -6.51
CA GLN A 70 7.27 26.81 -7.85
C GLN A 70 8.03 26.03 -8.94
N THR A 71 9.30 25.71 -8.72
CA THR A 71 10.22 25.20 -9.76
C THR A 71 10.34 23.69 -9.79
N SER A 72 10.23 23.02 -8.64
CA SER A 72 10.37 21.57 -8.54
C SER A 72 9.01 20.89 -8.38
N TRP A 73 8.64 20.08 -9.38
CA TRP A 73 7.43 19.26 -9.31
C TRP A 73 7.47 18.30 -8.11
N LEU A 74 8.65 17.81 -7.75
CA LEU A 74 8.85 16.88 -6.64
C LEU A 74 8.62 17.56 -5.29
N ALA A 75 9.13 18.79 -5.12
CA ALA A 75 8.88 19.58 -3.92
C ALA A 75 7.37 19.85 -3.75
N ARG A 76 6.68 20.18 -4.84
CA ARG A 76 5.23 20.36 -4.85
C ARG A 76 4.49 19.06 -4.48
N ALA A 77 4.86 17.93 -5.09
CA ALA A 77 4.24 16.63 -4.80
C ALA A 77 4.37 16.21 -3.32
N ILE A 78 5.53 16.46 -2.70
CA ILE A 78 5.77 16.17 -1.27
C ILE A 78 4.83 16.98 -0.36
N VAL A 79 4.50 18.20 -0.77
CA VAL A 79 3.58 19.08 -0.04
C VAL A 79 2.13 18.68 -0.30
N ASP A 80 1.72 18.61 -1.56
CA ASP A 80 0.31 18.56 -1.96
C ASP A 80 -0.28 17.15 -1.86
N TYR A 81 0.43 16.09 -2.28
CA TYR A 81 -0.18 14.74 -2.31
C TYR A 81 -0.76 14.32 -0.97
N PRO A 82 -0.06 14.49 0.17
CA PRO A 82 -0.66 14.09 1.44
C PRO A 82 -1.77 15.04 1.89
N ALA A 83 -1.74 16.32 1.53
CA ALA A 83 -2.81 17.26 1.84
C ALA A 83 -4.09 16.89 1.07
N GLU A 84 -3.96 16.68 -0.24
CA GLU A 84 -5.03 16.21 -1.13
C GLU A 84 -5.55 14.84 -0.72
N ASP A 85 -4.67 13.87 -0.45
CA ASP A 85 -5.09 12.51 -0.05
C ASP A 85 -5.81 12.53 1.31
N MET A 86 -5.44 13.44 2.23
CA MET A 86 -6.15 13.64 3.50
C MET A 86 -7.53 14.28 3.32
N THR A 87 -7.77 15.10 2.30
CA THR A 87 -9.05 15.80 2.13
C THR A 87 -9.94 15.22 1.03
N ARG A 88 -9.41 14.34 0.17
CA ARG A 88 -10.13 13.69 -0.93
C ARG A 88 -11.37 12.95 -0.45
N GLU A 89 -11.17 12.01 0.47
CA GLU A 89 -12.26 11.29 1.12
C GLU A 89 -12.70 12.12 2.34
N TRP A 90 -13.64 13.03 2.12
CA TRP A 90 -14.14 13.92 3.17
C TRP A 90 -14.88 13.17 4.27
N ARG A 91 -15.31 13.87 5.31
CA ARG A 91 -16.07 13.29 6.41
C ARG A 91 -17.54 13.07 6.04
N THR A 92 -18.14 12.06 6.68
CA THR A 92 -19.58 11.85 6.74
C THR A 92 -20.10 12.38 8.09
N LEU A 93 -21.08 13.27 8.03
CA LEU A 93 -21.72 13.84 9.22
C LEU A 93 -22.68 12.81 9.85
N LYS A 94 -22.72 12.79 11.18
CA LYS A 94 -23.53 11.89 12.00
C LYS A 94 -24.30 12.73 13.02
N CYS A 95 -25.27 13.49 12.54
CA CYS A 95 -26.15 14.32 13.35
C CYS A 95 -27.47 14.57 12.62
N ASP A 96 -28.44 15.07 13.36
CA ASP A 96 -29.63 15.68 12.78
C ASP A 96 -29.22 16.91 11.93
N ASP A 97 -29.98 17.22 10.88
CA ASP A 97 -29.67 18.29 9.91
C ASP A 97 -28.33 18.14 9.14
N ALA A 98 -27.79 16.92 9.03
CA ALA A 98 -26.56 16.64 8.27
C ALA A 98 -26.58 17.25 6.84
N ASP A 99 -27.71 17.19 6.14
CA ASP A 99 -27.86 17.75 4.79
C ASP A 99 -27.72 19.28 4.76
N VAL A 100 -28.22 19.98 5.78
CA VAL A 100 -28.13 21.45 5.88
C VAL A 100 -26.69 21.87 6.11
N ILE A 101 -25.99 21.14 6.98
CA ILE A 101 -24.57 21.38 7.25
C ILE A 101 -23.74 21.06 6.01
N ARG A 102 -24.04 19.95 5.33
CA ARG A 102 -23.35 19.56 4.09
C ARG A 102 -23.51 20.61 2.99
N ALA A 103 -24.71 21.16 2.82
CA ALA A 103 -24.96 22.25 1.88
C ALA A 103 -24.14 23.51 2.21
N GLU A 104 -23.93 23.81 3.50
CA GLU A 104 -23.07 24.91 3.93
C GLU A 104 -21.58 24.60 3.72
N GLU A 105 -21.12 23.36 3.96
CA GLU A 105 -19.77 22.92 3.61
C GLU A 105 -19.47 23.10 2.12
N ASP A 106 -20.42 22.75 1.26
CA ASP A 106 -20.31 22.88 -0.19
C ASP A 106 -20.33 24.35 -0.63
N ARG A 107 -21.21 25.17 -0.04
CA ARG A 107 -21.26 26.63 -0.30
C ARG A 107 -19.93 27.31 0.03
N LEU A 108 -19.31 26.93 1.14
CA LEU A 108 -18.04 27.49 1.61
C LEU A 108 -16.81 26.83 0.97
N GLN A 109 -17.02 25.77 0.16
CA GLN A 109 -15.97 24.91 -0.38
C GLN A 109 -15.00 24.43 0.71
N LEU A 110 -15.56 24.04 1.86
CA LEU A 110 -14.81 23.70 3.07
C LEU A 110 -13.70 22.66 2.82
N PRO A 111 -13.93 21.55 2.08
CA PRO A 111 -12.87 20.59 1.80
C PRO A 111 -11.68 21.20 1.06
N ALA A 112 -11.95 22.08 0.09
CA ALA A 112 -10.91 22.75 -0.69
C ALA A 112 -10.11 23.74 0.17
N MET A 113 -10.79 24.53 1.00
CA MET A 113 -10.14 25.49 1.92
C MET A 113 -9.27 24.79 2.96
N VAL A 114 -9.73 23.65 3.50
CA VAL A 114 -8.94 22.84 4.43
C VAL A 114 -7.77 22.16 3.72
N SER A 115 -7.95 21.70 2.48
CA SER A 115 -6.86 21.14 1.67
C SER A 115 -5.78 22.18 1.43
N GLU A 116 -6.17 23.38 0.99
CA GLU A 116 -5.26 24.50 0.75
C GLU A 116 -4.52 24.91 2.05
N ALA A 117 -5.25 25.09 3.15
CA ALA A 117 -4.64 25.38 4.45
C ALA A 117 -3.66 24.29 4.90
N THR A 118 -3.96 23.03 4.60
CA THR A 118 -3.08 21.91 4.92
C THR A 118 -1.84 21.89 4.03
N SER A 119 -1.95 22.18 2.73
CA SER A 119 -0.80 22.36 1.83
C SER A 119 0.12 23.48 2.33
N TRP A 120 -0.43 24.65 2.67
CA TRP A 120 0.37 25.75 3.23
C TRP A 120 0.95 25.45 4.61
N ALA A 121 0.22 24.73 5.47
CA ALA A 121 0.76 24.25 6.74
C ALA A 121 1.94 23.29 6.54
N ARG A 122 1.92 22.46 5.49
CA ARG A 122 3.02 21.56 5.14
C ARG A 122 4.19 22.30 4.48
N LEU A 123 3.91 23.27 3.61
CA LEU A 123 4.93 24.05 2.89
C LEU A 123 5.67 25.00 3.84
N TYR A 124 4.93 25.80 4.60
CA TYR A 124 5.51 26.86 5.43
C TYR A 124 5.61 26.49 6.91
N GLY A 125 4.96 25.41 7.37
CA GLY A 125 4.94 25.00 8.77
C GLY A 125 3.73 25.51 9.56
N GLY A 126 2.87 26.31 8.93
CA GLY A 126 1.61 26.75 9.51
C GLY A 126 0.75 27.53 8.52
N ALA A 127 -0.56 27.43 8.70
CA ALA A 127 -1.56 28.23 8.01
C ALA A 127 -2.77 28.43 8.92
N GLY A 128 -3.57 29.44 8.63
CA GLY A 128 -4.84 29.72 9.30
C GLY A 128 -5.95 29.93 8.30
N ILE A 129 -7.14 29.43 8.62
CA ILE A 129 -8.37 29.81 7.92
C ILE A 129 -9.05 30.90 8.74
N LEU A 130 -9.11 32.11 8.19
CA LEU A 130 -9.85 33.23 8.74
C LEU A 130 -11.34 33.05 8.46
N MET A 131 -12.14 32.99 9.53
CA MET A 131 -13.59 32.89 9.48
C MET A 131 -14.20 34.28 9.49
N LEU A 132 -14.68 34.76 8.32
CA LEU A 132 -15.29 36.07 8.23
C LEU A 132 -16.76 36.01 8.66
N THR A 133 -17.04 36.66 9.80
CA THR A 133 -18.38 36.78 10.38
C THR A 133 -18.82 38.23 10.50
N ASN A 134 -20.02 38.47 11.02
CA ASN A 134 -20.53 39.80 11.36
C ASN A 134 -19.90 40.42 12.64
N GLN A 135 -19.01 39.69 13.33
CA GLN A 135 -18.40 40.13 14.58
C GLN A 135 -17.14 40.96 14.34
N ASP A 136 -16.81 41.81 15.32
CA ASP A 136 -15.59 42.62 15.33
C ASP A 136 -14.35 41.72 15.45
N LEU A 137 -13.49 41.74 14.42
CA LEU A 137 -12.28 40.93 14.33
C LEU A 137 -11.25 41.24 15.43
N THR A 138 -11.27 42.44 16.02
CA THR A 138 -10.35 42.84 17.09
C THR A 138 -10.70 42.22 18.44
N LYS A 139 -11.89 41.65 18.58
CA LYS A 139 -12.38 41.03 19.82
C LYS A 139 -12.42 39.51 19.69
N PRO A 140 -12.41 38.76 20.80
CA PRO A 140 -12.63 37.33 20.75
C PRO A 140 -13.96 36.99 20.07
N LEU A 141 -13.89 36.19 19.01
CA LEU A 141 -15.06 35.55 18.38
C LEU A 141 -15.88 34.83 19.45
N LYS A 142 -17.18 35.09 19.48
CA LYS A 142 -18.12 34.41 20.38
C LYS A 142 -19.01 33.49 19.56
N PRO A 143 -18.75 32.17 19.55
CA PRO A 143 -19.53 31.22 18.74
C PRO A 143 -21.03 31.26 19.06
N GLU A 144 -21.37 31.44 20.34
CA GLU A 144 -22.75 31.55 20.84
C GLU A 144 -23.60 32.66 20.17
N LYS A 145 -22.96 33.69 19.63
CA LYS A 145 -23.66 34.84 19.01
C LYS A 145 -23.84 34.71 17.50
N ILE A 146 -23.33 33.64 16.90
CA ILE A 146 -23.43 33.37 15.48
C ILE A 146 -24.87 32.95 15.17
N LYS A 147 -25.48 33.65 14.21
CA LYS A 147 -26.80 33.36 13.67
C LYS A 147 -26.68 32.63 12.34
N LYS A 148 -27.82 32.10 11.89
CA LYS A 148 -27.92 31.45 10.59
C LYS A 148 -27.46 32.39 9.46
N GLY A 149 -26.46 31.96 8.69
CA GLY A 149 -25.87 32.70 7.58
C GLY A 149 -24.83 33.77 7.97
N ASP A 150 -24.38 33.83 9.22
CA ASP A 150 -23.40 34.82 9.66
C ASP A 150 -21.97 34.52 9.17
N LEU A 151 -21.65 33.29 8.76
CA LEU A 151 -20.35 32.95 8.18
C LEU A 151 -20.33 33.27 6.68
N TYR A 152 -19.71 34.38 6.31
CA TYR A 152 -19.78 34.87 4.93
C TYR A 152 -18.80 34.13 4.01
N ARG A 153 -17.55 33.99 4.46
CA ARG A 153 -16.44 33.48 3.65
C ARG A 153 -15.31 32.94 4.52
N LEU A 154 -14.59 31.95 3.99
CA LEU A 154 -13.32 31.46 4.51
C LEU A 154 -12.18 32.02 3.68
N LEU A 155 -11.11 32.48 4.35
CA LEU A 155 -9.88 32.92 3.71
C LEU A 155 -8.70 32.15 4.28
N VAL A 156 -7.97 31.45 3.43
CA VAL A 156 -6.74 30.78 3.83
C VAL A 156 -5.60 31.79 3.81
N ILE A 157 -4.81 31.82 4.88
CA ILE A 157 -3.64 32.68 5.02
C ILE A 157 -2.51 31.82 5.57
N ASP A 158 -1.33 31.89 4.95
CA ASP A 158 -0.15 31.19 5.45
C ASP A 158 0.47 31.91 6.67
N ARG A 159 1.37 31.22 7.37
CA ARG A 159 1.99 31.77 8.57
C ARG A 159 2.90 33.00 8.34
N PHE A 160 3.44 33.21 7.14
CA PHE A 160 4.33 34.34 6.85
C PHE A 160 3.55 35.62 6.61
N ASP A 161 2.33 35.51 6.06
CA ASP A 161 1.39 36.62 5.99
C ASP A 161 0.70 36.92 7.34
N MET A 162 0.80 36.02 8.33
CA MET A 162 0.27 36.20 9.69
C MET A 162 1.37 36.55 10.70
N THR A 163 1.51 37.83 11.04
CA THR A 163 2.44 38.24 12.09
C THR A 163 1.81 38.10 13.48
N ALA A 164 2.42 37.28 14.33
CA ALA A 164 1.97 37.06 15.70
C ALA A 164 2.25 38.28 16.61
N MET A 165 1.23 38.69 17.36
CA MET A 165 1.29 39.75 18.36
C MET A 165 0.90 39.18 19.72
N ASP A 166 1.57 39.66 20.77
CA ASP A 166 1.30 39.30 22.18
C ASP A 166 1.27 37.78 22.43
N LEU A 167 2.44 37.14 22.44
CA LEU A 167 2.53 35.71 22.74
C LEU A 167 2.15 35.43 24.20
N ASN A 168 1.10 34.65 24.42
CA ASN A 168 0.68 34.27 25.76
C ASN A 168 1.65 33.26 26.39
N GLN A 169 2.55 33.76 27.24
CA GLN A 169 3.52 32.93 27.97
C GLN A 169 3.21 32.82 29.48
N THR A 170 2.20 33.54 29.95
CA THR A 170 1.92 33.72 31.38
C THR A 170 0.69 32.95 31.85
N ASN A 171 -0.36 32.86 31.03
CA ASN A 171 -1.61 32.21 31.43
C ASN A 171 -1.64 30.75 30.94
N ILE A 172 -1.19 29.84 31.81
CA ILE A 172 -1.14 28.39 31.55
C ILE A 172 -2.52 27.77 31.32
N LEU A 173 -3.58 28.34 31.90
CA LEU A 173 -4.94 27.83 31.80
C LEU A 173 -5.65 28.27 30.52
N ALA A 174 -5.12 29.26 29.80
CA ALA A 174 -5.73 29.73 28.56
C ALA A 174 -5.49 28.73 27.42
N ALA A 175 -6.51 28.58 26.56
CA ALA A 175 -6.43 27.72 25.39
C ALA A 175 -5.29 28.10 24.42
N ASN A 176 -4.93 29.39 24.36
CA ASN A 176 -3.82 29.90 23.56
C ASN A 176 -2.48 29.95 24.30
N TYR A 177 -2.27 29.16 25.37
CA TYR A 177 -0.98 29.13 26.04
C TYR A 177 0.16 28.75 25.06
N LEU A 178 1.23 29.55 25.04
CA LEU A 178 2.34 29.49 24.07
C LEU A 178 1.92 29.72 22.61
N GLN A 179 0.85 30.49 22.41
CA GLN A 179 0.34 30.95 21.13
C GLN A 179 0.03 32.47 21.23
N PRO A 180 -0.05 33.19 20.11
CA PRO A 180 -0.36 34.61 20.13
C PRO A 180 -1.83 34.89 20.46
N GLU A 181 -2.08 36.09 20.96
CA GLU A 181 -3.42 36.60 21.22
C GLU A 181 -4.01 37.30 19.99
N PHE A 182 -3.16 37.96 19.20
CA PHE A 182 -3.57 38.62 17.96
C PHE A 182 -2.65 38.24 16.80
N TYR A 183 -3.20 38.30 15.60
CA TYR A 183 -2.48 38.27 14.34
C TYR A 183 -2.73 39.57 13.58
N THR A 184 -1.69 40.05 12.90
CA THR A 184 -1.83 41.08 11.86
C THR A 184 -1.55 40.45 10.50
N ILE A 185 -2.36 40.79 9.50
CA ILE A 185 -2.23 40.25 8.14
C ILE A 185 -1.43 41.23 7.26
N ALA A 186 -0.53 40.70 6.44
CA ALA A 186 0.38 41.47 5.57
C ALA A 186 -0.30 42.67 4.86
N ALA A 187 0.39 43.83 4.94
CA ALA A 187 -0.03 45.17 4.50
C ALA A 187 -1.22 45.84 5.24
N GLY A 188 -2.00 45.09 6.02
CA GLY A 188 -3.06 45.64 6.87
C GLY A 188 -2.60 45.83 8.31
N ALA A 189 -2.81 47.03 8.87
CA ALA A 189 -2.70 47.25 10.32
C ALA A 189 -3.87 46.63 11.11
N GLN A 190 -4.70 45.79 10.46
CA GLN A 190 -5.88 45.21 11.07
C GLN A 190 -5.46 44.07 12.00
N MET A 191 -5.61 44.32 13.30
CA MET A 191 -5.42 43.31 14.33
C MET A 191 -6.64 42.39 14.37
N ILE A 192 -6.39 41.10 14.33
CA ILE A 192 -7.43 40.06 14.39
C ILE A 192 -7.11 39.14 15.56
N HIS A 193 -8.09 38.91 16.43
CA HIS A 193 -7.94 38.01 17.56
C HIS A 193 -7.82 36.55 17.11
N TRP A 194 -6.99 35.75 17.76
CA TRP A 194 -6.66 34.37 17.36
C TRP A 194 -7.88 33.45 17.21
N THR A 195 -8.97 33.71 17.93
CA THR A 195 -10.20 32.90 17.85
C THR A 195 -10.96 33.00 16.53
N HIS A 196 -10.66 34.01 15.69
CA HIS A 196 -11.20 34.09 14.33
C HIS A 196 -10.45 33.20 13.33
N PHE A 197 -9.34 32.59 13.73
CA PHE A 197 -8.55 31.70 12.89
C PHE A 197 -8.67 30.25 13.34
N ALA A 198 -9.05 29.37 12.42
CA ALA A 198 -8.83 27.93 12.55
C ALA A 198 -7.39 27.61 12.15
N ARG A 199 -6.56 27.14 13.09
CA ARG A 199 -5.11 26.95 12.87
C ARG A 199 -4.78 25.54 12.40
N PHE A 200 -3.97 25.47 11.34
CA PHE A 200 -3.40 24.25 10.79
C PHE A 200 -1.88 24.30 10.99
N ALA A 201 -1.33 23.32 11.68
CA ALA A 201 0.08 23.28 12.03
C ALA A 201 0.84 22.25 11.18
N GLY A 202 2.06 22.61 10.75
CA GLY A 202 2.96 21.71 10.04
C GLY A 202 3.64 20.71 10.97
N ALA A 203 4.90 20.40 10.68
CA ALA A 203 5.71 19.48 11.46
C ALA A 203 5.88 19.94 12.91
N LYS A 204 5.82 19.00 13.85
CA LYS A 204 6.03 19.29 15.27
C LYS A 204 7.47 19.73 15.54
N LEU A 205 7.62 20.93 16.10
CA LEU A 205 8.90 21.47 16.56
C LEU A 205 9.12 21.28 18.07
N PRO A 206 10.37 21.09 18.51
CA PRO A 206 10.73 21.24 19.91
C PRO A 206 10.33 22.63 20.43
N ARG A 207 9.88 22.71 21.69
CA ARG A 207 9.32 23.94 22.29
C ARG A 207 10.18 25.19 22.06
N ARG A 208 11.51 25.07 22.18
CA ARG A 208 12.45 26.20 22.01
C ARG A 208 12.49 26.71 20.56
N GLN A 209 12.38 25.81 19.58
CA GLN A 209 12.30 26.18 18.16
C GLN A 209 10.91 26.70 17.79
N ARG A 210 9.86 26.13 18.38
CA ARG A 210 8.48 26.62 18.20
C ARG A 210 8.31 28.09 18.60
N ALA A 211 9.08 28.56 19.59
CA ALA A 211 9.10 29.97 19.96
C ALA A 211 9.69 30.88 18.87
N GLN A 212 10.64 30.37 18.07
CA GLN A 212 11.25 31.10 16.95
C GLN A 212 10.32 31.21 15.74
N THR A 213 9.40 30.26 15.59
CA THR A 213 8.33 30.24 14.57
C THR A 213 7.02 30.80 15.10
N GLN A 214 7.04 31.61 16.17
CA GLN A 214 5.85 32.28 16.72
C GLN A 214 4.70 31.33 17.12
N GLY A 215 5.04 30.10 17.54
CA GLY A 215 4.06 29.08 17.91
C GLY A 215 3.66 28.14 16.77
N TRP A 216 4.12 28.37 15.54
CA TRP A 216 3.88 27.51 14.38
C TRP A 216 4.80 26.28 14.35
N GLY A 217 4.44 25.31 13.53
CA GLY A 217 5.29 24.16 13.22
C GLY A 217 6.41 24.50 12.23
N ASP A 218 7.08 23.45 11.80
CA ASP A 218 8.10 23.48 10.76
C ASP A 218 7.54 22.99 9.43
N SER A 219 8.19 23.39 8.34
CA SER A 219 7.89 22.89 7.00
C SER A 219 8.23 21.40 6.92
N GLU A 220 7.33 20.61 6.33
CA GLU A 220 7.63 19.21 6.00
C GLU A 220 8.61 19.13 4.83
N LEU A 221 8.55 20.09 3.89
CA LEU A 221 9.45 20.17 2.75
C LEU A 221 10.89 20.45 3.19
N ARG A 222 11.10 21.34 4.19
CA ARG A 222 12.44 21.70 4.67
C ARG A 222 13.27 20.49 5.11
N LYS A 223 12.65 19.44 5.65
CA LYS A 223 13.36 18.26 6.15
C LYS A 223 13.96 17.40 5.04
N CYS A 224 13.32 17.37 3.87
CA CYS A 224 13.76 16.61 2.71
C CYS A 224 14.29 17.51 1.58
N LEU A 225 14.45 18.81 1.84
CA LEU A 225 14.82 19.79 0.82
C LEU A 225 16.22 19.51 0.26
N ASP A 226 17.17 19.14 1.12
CA ASP A 226 18.52 18.75 0.72
C ASP A 226 18.48 17.51 -0.18
N ASP A 227 17.69 16.49 0.17
CA ASP A 227 17.52 15.28 -0.65
C ASP A 227 16.88 15.60 -2.02
N VAL A 228 15.92 16.54 -2.04
CA VAL A 228 15.31 17.03 -3.29
C VAL A 228 16.34 17.76 -4.15
N MET A 229 17.18 18.62 -3.55
CA MET A 229 18.26 19.31 -4.26
C MET A 229 19.27 18.33 -4.83
N ASP A 230 19.68 17.32 -4.07
CA ASP A 230 20.61 16.29 -4.51
C ASP A 230 20.05 15.49 -5.70
N MET A 231 18.75 15.19 -5.70
CA MET A 231 18.11 14.49 -6.82
C MET A 231 17.96 15.37 -8.06
N VAL A 232 17.60 16.64 -7.89
CA VAL A 232 17.55 17.61 -9.00
C VAL A 232 18.95 17.78 -9.60
N ALA A 233 19.97 17.98 -8.78
CA ALA A 233 21.36 18.10 -9.21
C ALA A 233 21.86 16.81 -9.90
N SER A 234 21.49 15.64 -9.38
CA SER A 234 21.84 14.35 -10.00
C SER A 234 21.19 14.20 -11.37
N LYS A 235 19.90 14.54 -11.49
CA LYS A 235 19.18 14.53 -12.77
C LYS A 235 19.83 15.47 -13.80
N ASP A 236 20.16 16.69 -13.39
CA ASP A 236 20.77 17.69 -14.27
C ASP A 236 22.18 17.27 -14.69
N GLY A 237 22.98 16.73 -13.76
CA GLY A 237 24.31 16.18 -14.07
C GLY A 237 24.24 15.01 -15.05
N ILE A 238 23.21 14.17 -14.97
CA ILE A 238 22.99 13.09 -15.96
C ILE A 238 22.61 13.66 -17.31
N ALA A 239 21.74 14.69 -17.35
CA ALA A 239 21.38 15.34 -18.60
C ALA A 239 22.59 16.02 -19.26
N GLU A 240 23.48 16.64 -18.49
CA GLU A 240 24.74 17.21 -18.96
C GLU A 240 25.68 16.12 -19.49
N LEU A 241 25.85 15.02 -18.76
CA LEU A 241 26.60 13.86 -19.23
C LEU A 241 26.03 13.27 -20.52
N MET A 242 24.70 13.31 -20.74
CA MET A 242 24.11 12.87 -22.00
C MET A 242 24.50 13.78 -23.17
N GLN A 243 24.59 15.09 -22.94
CA GLN A 243 25.01 16.05 -23.95
C GLN A 243 26.50 15.88 -24.26
N GLU A 244 27.32 15.64 -23.24
CA GLU A 244 28.77 15.40 -23.40
C GLU A 244 29.11 13.99 -23.88
N ALA A 245 28.18 13.04 -23.89
CA ALA A 245 28.43 11.64 -24.27
C ALA A 245 29.04 11.47 -25.68
N ASN A 246 29.02 12.51 -26.50
CA ASN A 246 29.65 12.58 -27.82
C ASN A 246 30.98 13.36 -27.81
N VAL A 247 31.90 13.08 -26.88
CA VAL A 247 33.27 13.62 -26.99
C VAL A 247 34.01 12.95 -28.13
N ASP A 248 34.35 13.77 -29.12
CA ASP A 248 35.12 13.39 -30.28
C ASP A 248 36.59 13.69 -30.07
N ILE A 249 37.44 12.67 -30.17
CA ILE A 249 38.89 12.85 -30.09
C ILE A 249 39.44 12.74 -31.51
N ILE A 250 39.94 13.86 -32.03
CA ILE A 250 40.69 13.91 -33.29
C ILE A 250 42.17 13.94 -32.95
N LYS A 251 42.93 12.96 -33.45
CA LYS A 251 44.40 12.94 -33.32
C LYS A 251 45.03 13.14 -34.70
N ARG A 252 46.04 14.02 -34.75
CA ARG A 252 46.82 14.35 -35.95
C ARG A 252 48.31 14.48 -35.60
N VAL A 253 49.18 14.03 -36.50
CA VAL A 253 50.63 14.20 -36.35
C VAL A 253 51.02 15.65 -36.65
N GLY A 254 51.94 16.24 -35.87
CA GLY A 254 52.46 17.61 -36.12
C GLY A 254 51.59 18.78 -35.63
N LEU A 255 50.43 18.52 -35.00
CA LEU A 255 49.51 19.57 -34.51
C LEU A 255 50.18 20.58 -33.55
N SER A 256 51.12 20.14 -32.73
CA SER A 256 51.85 21.00 -31.78
C SER A 256 52.76 22.02 -32.46
N ASP A 257 53.37 21.65 -33.59
CA ASP A 257 54.26 22.54 -34.34
C ASP A 257 53.46 23.58 -35.14
N GLU A 258 52.29 23.19 -35.66
CA GLU A 258 51.38 24.10 -36.37
C GLU A 258 50.70 25.12 -35.42
N LEU A 259 50.30 24.69 -34.22
CA LEU A 259 49.74 25.59 -33.18
C LEU A 259 50.77 26.57 -32.61
N ALA A 260 52.07 26.29 -32.76
CA ALA A 260 53.15 27.19 -32.36
C ALA A 260 53.50 28.23 -33.44
N SER A 261 52.85 28.16 -34.60
CA SER A 261 52.98 29.11 -35.71
C SER A 261 51.82 30.11 -35.74
N ASP A 262 51.89 31.15 -36.58
CA ASP A 262 50.81 32.15 -36.78
C ASP A 262 49.55 31.57 -37.49
N GLN A 263 49.32 30.25 -37.45
CA GLN A 263 48.21 29.56 -38.12
C GLN A 263 47.11 29.04 -37.17
N ASP A 264 47.11 29.43 -35.88
CA ASP A 264 46.14 28.91 -34.89
C ASP A 264 44.67 29.17 -35.27
N ASP A 265 44.38 30.34 -35.83
CA ASP A 265 43.03 30.76 -36.26
C ASP A 265 42.49 29.87 -37.37
N ALA A 266 43.33 29.50 -38.34
CA ALA A 266 42.95 28.66 -39.46
C ALA A 266 42.64 27.22 -39.02
N ILE A 267 43.43 26.71 -38.06
CA ILE A 267 43.26 25.37 -37.47
C ILE A 267 41.97 25.33 -36.65
N THR A 268 41.74 26.35 -35.83
CA THR A 268 40.53 26.48 -35.01
C THR A 268 39.28 26.59 -35.88
N ALA A 269 39.33 27.38 -36.97
CA ALA A 269 38.22 27.52 -37.92
C ALA A 269 37.89 26.19 -38.62
N ARG A 270 38.90 25.38 -38.99
CA ARG A 270 38.70 24.06 -39.61
C ARG A 270 37.99 23.08 -38.66
N TYR A 271 38.41 23.00 -37.40
CA TYR A 271 37.77 22.11 -36.43
C TYR A 271 36.38 22.62 -36.00
N ALA A 272 36.14 23.93 -35.99
CA ALA A 272 34.80 24.49 -35.81
C ALA A 272 33.87 24.11 -36.97
N LEU A 273 34.36 24.18 -38.23
CA LEU A 273 33.62 23.73 -39.40
C LEU A 273 33.32 22.23 -39.35
N PHE A 274 34.29 21.42 -38.92
CA PHE A 274 34.12 19.98 -38.71
C PHE A 274 33.03 19.68 -37.68
N SER A 275 33.03 20.38 -36.53
CA SER A 275 32.00 20.24 -35.50
C SER A 275 30.61 20.62 -36.02
N MET A 276 30.51 21.71 -36.79
CA MET A 276 29.26 22.16 -37.40
C MET A 276 28.74 21.17 -38.46
N MET A 277 29.62 20.66 -39.33
CA MET A 277 29.27 19.62 -40.29
C MET A 277 28.78 18.37 -39.56
N LYS A 278 29.50 17.91 -38.54
CA LYS A 278 29.07 16.75 -37.80
C LYS A 278 27.70 16.93 -37.14
N SER A 279 27.46 18.08 -36.49
CA SER A 279 26.19 18.39 -35.85
C SER A 279 25.03 18.48 -36.86
N SER A 280 25.26 19.07 -38.04
CA SER A 280 24.21 19.32 -39.03
C SER A 280 23.94 18.15 -39.99
N ILE A 281 24.97 17.39 -40.37
CA ILE A 281 24.88 16.35 -41.42
C ILE A 281 25.34 14.97 -40.96
N ASN A 282 25.74 14.80 -39.69
CA ASN A 282 26.24 13.53 -39.13
C ASN A 282 27.37 12.89 -39.98
N LEU A 283 28.15 13.71 -40.69
CA LEU A 283 29.23 13.29 -41.57
C LEU A 283 30.56 13.88 -41.07
N ALA A 284 31.56 13.03 -40.88
CA ALA A 284 32.93 13.44 -40.55
C ALA A 284 33.82 13.35 -41.80
N LEU A 285 34.47 14.45 -42.16
CA LEU A 285 35.45 14.50 -43.24
C LEU A 285 36.85 14.67 -42.63
N LEU A 286 37.71 13.67 -42.84
CA LEU A 286 39.05 13.57 -42.23
C LEU A 286 40.09 13.40 -43.34
N ASP A 287 41.30 13.88 -43.08
CA ASP A 287 42.46 13.68 -43.94
C ASP A 287 43.20 12.36 -43.60
N ASP A 288 44.10 11.92 -44.47
CA ASP A 288 44.75 10.59 -44.40
C ASP A 288 45.55 10.35 -43.11
N GLU A 289 46.05 11.40 -42.46
CA GLU A 289 46.82 11.34 -41.20
C GLU A 289 45.98 11.61 -39.93
N GLU A 290 44.67 11.82 -40.07
CA GLU A 290 43.76 12.14 -38.97
C GLU A 290 42.98 10.91 -38.52
N THR A 291 42.97 10.65 -37.21
CA THR A 291 42.19 9.56 -36.63
C THR A 291 41.08 10.10 -35.76
N TYR A 292 39.89 9.54 -35.95
CA TYR A 292 38.68 9.86 -35.19
C TYR A 292 38.35 8.72 -34.23
N ASP A 293 38.36 9.00 -32.94
CA ASP A 293 37.96 8.07 -31.88
C ASP A 293 36.75 8.64 -31.13
N ARG A 294 35.71 7.81 -31.02
CA ARG A 294 34.50 8.12 -30.23
C ARG A 294 34.58 7.39 -28.90
N LYS A 295 34.72 8.15 -27.82
CA LYS A 295 34.57 7.61 -26.47
C LYS A 295 33.09 7.42 -26.17
N THR A 296 32.65 6.17 -26.06
CA THR A 296 31.27 5.87 -25.60
C THR A 296 31.22 5.97 -24.08
N LEU A 297 30.27 6.74 -23.56
CA LEU A 297 30.02 6.84 -22.12
C LEU A 297 29.17 5.64 -21.65
N ASP A 298 29.62 4.92 -20.62
CA ASP A 298 28.82 3.86 -19.98
C ASP A 298 28.02 4.45 -18.82
N LEU A 299 26.70 4.30 -18.88
CA LEU A 299 25.74 4.83 -17.92
C LEU A 299 25.03 3.73 -17.12
N SER A 300 25.42 2.47 -17.33
CA SER A 300 24.78 1.31 -16.69
C SER A 300 24.78 1.40 -15.16
N GLY A 301 25.78 2.05 -14.55
CA GLY A 301 25.88 2.24 -13.11
C GLY A 301 25.05 3.40 -12.53
N VAL A 302 24.47 4.27 -13.37
CA VAL A 302 23.78 5.48 -12.93
C VAL A 302 22.33 5.20 -12.52
N ALA A 303 21.62 4.35 -13.28
CA ALA A 303 20.21 4.05 -13.01
C ALA A 303 19.98 3.46 -11.59
N PRO A 304 20.77 2.49 -11.09
CA PRO A 304 20.60 1.97 -9.73
C PRO A 304 20.82 3.03 -8.63
N VAL A 305 21.66 4.04 -8.89
CA VAL A 305 21.91 5.13 -7.95
C VAL A 305 20.70 6.06 -7.90
N LEU A 306 20.08 6.36 -9.04
CA LEU A 306 18.85 7.15 -9.09
C LEU A 306 17.69 6.46 -8.34
N ASP A 307 17.50 5.16 -8.53
CA ASP A 307 16.48 4.38 -7.81
C ASP A 307 16.67 4.47 -6.28
N LEU A 308 17.92 4.45 -5.82
CA LEU A 308 18.25 4.60 -4.41
C LEU A 308 17.92 6.02 -3.89
N LEU A 309 18.26 7.06 -4.65
CA LEU A 309 17.91 8.45 -4.32
C LEU A 309 16.39 8.66 -4.24
N MET A 310 15.64 8.10 -5.20
CA MET A 310 14.17 8.12 -5.17
C MET A 310 13.63 7.46 -3.90
N THR A 311 14.21 6.33 -3.50
CA THR A 311 13.83 5.62 -2.26
C THR A 311 14.14 6.44 -1.01
N TRP A 312 15.29 7.11 -0.94
CA TRP A 312 15.65 7.98 0.19
C TRP A 312 14.71 9.16 0.32
N ILE A 313 14.38 9.83 -0.79
CA ILE A 313 13.43 10.95 -0.79
C ILE A 313 12.04 10.48 -0.35
N ALA A 314 11.56 9.35 -0.88
CA ALA A 314 10.28 8.76 -0.49
C ALA A 314 10.24 8.47 1.03
N GLY A 315 11.34 7.92 1.58
CA GLY A 315 11.50 7.69 3.01
C GLY A 315 11.53 8.99 3.83
N ALA A 316 12.22 10.03 3.37
CA ALA A 316 12.30 11.32 4.05
C ALA A 316 10.96 12.07 4.04
N ALA A 317 10.22 12.01 2.92
CA ALA A 317 8.90 12.60 2.76
C ALA A 317 7.78 11.82 3.48
N GLY A 318 8.01 10.54 3.78
CA GLY A 318 6.99 9.64 4.31
C GLY A 318 5.86 9.34 3.31
N ILE A 319 6.21 9.27 2.02
CA ILE A 319 5.30 8.98 0.91
C ILE A 319 5.88 7.79 0.13
N PRO A 320 5.11 6.70 -0.11
CA PRO A 320 5.59 5.56 -0.88
C PRO A 320 6.09 5.98 -2.28
N VAL A 321 7.12 5.28 -2.78
CA VAL A 321 7.67 5.49 -4.14
C VAL A 321 6.57 5.34 -5.20
N THR A 322 5.65 4.39 -4.99
CA THR A 322 4.50 4.15 -5.87
C THR A 322 3.59 5.37 -5.99
N ARG A 323 3.34 6.09 -4.89
CA ARG A 323 2.51 7.32 -4.88
C ARG A 323 3.29 8.56 -5.33
N LEU A 324 4.56 8.69 -4.93
CA LEU A 324 5.36 9.89 -5.17
C LEU A 324 5.90 9.97 -6.61
N PHE A 325 6.36 8.83 -7.16
CA PHE A 325 6.98 8.76 -8.48
C PHE A 325 6.12 8.02 -9.51
N GLY A 326 5.04 7.34 -9.09
CA GLY A 326 4.17 6.58 -10.00
C GLY A 326 4.77 5.26 -10.48
N GLU A 327 5.79 4.73 -9.80
CA GLU A 327 6.36 3.42 -10.13
C GLU A 327 5.45 2.28 -9.66
N SER A 328 5.45 1.17 -10.39
CA SER A 328 4.85 -0.08 -9.91
C SER A 328 5.68 -0.67 -8.77
N ALA A 329 5.03 -1.30 -7.78
CA ALA A 329 5.72 -2.01 -6.71
C ALA A 329 6.72 -3.04 -7.27
N LYS A 330 7.99 -2.94 -6.87
CA LYS A 330 9.07 -3.85 -7.29
C LYS A 330 9.11 -5.05 -6.32
N GLY A 331 8.69 -6.24 -6.76
CA GLY A 331 8.80 -7.49 -5.99
C GLY A 331 7.79 -8.57 -6.41
N LEU A 332 8.22 -9.84 -6.48
CA LEU A 332 7.33 -10.98 -6.76
C LEU A 332 6.38 -11.18 -5.56
N GLY A 333 5.09 -10.86 -5.73
CA GLY A 333 4.04 -11.15 -4.74
C GLY A 333 3.62 -9.99 -3.83
N ASN A 334 4.07 -8.75 -4.06
CA ASN A 334 3.58 -7.58 -3.34
C ASN A 334 3.03 -6.57 -4.35
N ASP A 335 1.72 -6.51 -4.48
CA ASP A 335 0.96 -5.61 -5.36
C ASP A 335 0.92 -4.16 -4.87
N GLY A 336 1.83 -3.78 -3.98
CA GLY A 336 1.87 -2.45 -3.35
C GLY A 336 0.78 -2.23 -2.30
N GLN A 337 -0.11 -3.20 -2.03
CA GLN A 337 -1.20 -3.03 -1.06
C GLN A 337 -0.70 -2.73 0.35
N GLY A 338 0.41 -3.34 0.77
CA GLY A 338 1.00 -3.10 2.08
C GLY A 338 1.52 -1.66 2.25
N ASP A 339 2.16 -1.12 1.21
CA ASP A 339 2.72 0.23 1.23
C ASP A 339 1.63 1.31 1.27
N ASP A 340 0.57 1.13 0.48
CA ASP A 340 -0.62 2.00 0.52
C ASP A 340 -1.28 1.97 1.89
N THR A 341 -1.43 0.79 2.48
CA THR A 341 -2.08 0.62 3.79
C THR A 341 -1.30 1.35 4.87
N ASN A 342 0.03 1.21 4.88
CA ASN A 342 0.90 1.93 5.81
C ASN A 342 0.81 3.45 5.61
N TYR A 343 0.80 3.91 4.36
CA TYR A 343 0.66 5.32 4.02
C TYR A 343 -0.68 5.90 4.49
N TYR A 344 -1.80 5.22 4.20
CA TYR A 344 -3.13 5.68 4.61
C TYR A 344 -3.33 5.64 6.12
N ASN A 345 -2.79 4.64 6.82
CA ASN A 345 -2.78 4.62 8.29
C ASN A 345 -2.02 5.83 8.86
N HIS A 346 -0.87 6.17 8.27
CA HIS A 346 -0.12 7.36 8.64
C HIS A 346 -0.92 8.65 8.36
N LEU A 347 -1.58 8.77 7.19
CA LEU A 347 -2.45 9.91 6.89
C LEU A 347 -3.65 10.02 7.84
N SER A 348 -4.25 8.90 8.25
CA SER A 348 -5.34 8.89 9.23
C SER A 348 -4.90 9.51 10.56
N SER A 349 -3.69 9.18 11.03
CA SER A 349 -3.13 9.80 12.24
C SER A 349 -2.87 11.29 12.04
N ARG A 350 -2.55 11.74 10.82
CA ARG A 350 -2.32 13.15 10.51
C ARG A 350 -3.62 13.94 10.41
N ARG A 351 -4.72 13.37 9.90
CA ARG A 351 -6.06 13.99 9.97
C ARG A 351 -6.38 14.38 11.42
N LEU A 352 -6.26 13.44 12.35
CA LEU A 352 -6.55 13.66 13.78
C LEU A 352 -5.65 14.72 14.43
N THR A 353 -4.40 14.83 14.01
CA THR A 353 -3.41 15.68 14.70
C THR A 353 -3.19 17.03 14.03
N GLN A 354 -3.40 17.15 12.71
CA GLN A 354 -3.14 18.35 11.92
C GLN A 354 -4.40 19.04 11.41
N ILE A 355 -5.48 18.28 11.12
CA ILE A 355 -6.72 18.82 10.55
C ILE A 355 -7.78 18.99 11.64
N ASP A 356 -8.10 17.94 12.39
CA ASP A 356 -9.21 17.92 13.35
C ASP A 356 -9.19 19.08 14.37
N PRO A 357 -8.05 19.51 14.95
CA PRO A 357 -8.04 20.61 15.91
C PRO A 357 -8.51 21.95 15.30
N GLY A 358 -8.03 22.27 14.09
CA GLY A 358 -8.44 23.47 13.37
C GLY A 358 -9.87 23.33 12.85
N LEU A 359 -10.20 22.16 12.32
CA LEU A 359 -11.54 21.86 11.81
C LEU A 359 -12.60 21.95 12.90
N ARG A 360 -12.33 21.50 14.13
CA ARG A 360 -13.29 21.59 15.25
C ARG A 360 -13.66 23.03 15.61
N GLN A 361 -12.69 23.94 15.58
CA GLN A 361 -12.93 25.37 15.81
C GLN A 361 -13.77 25.97 14.66
N LEU A 362 -13.49 25.53 13.43
CA LEU A 362 -14.24 25.92 12.24
C LEU A 362 -15.67 25.38 12.25
N ASP A 363 -15.86 24.14 12.69
CA ASP A 363 -17.17 23.49 12.83
C ASP A 363 -18.06 24.21 13.83
N GLU A 364 -17.51 24.66 14.96
CA GLU A 364 -18.27 25.41 15.96
C GLU A 364 -18.92 26.67 15.38
N VAL A 365 -18.26 27.31 14.41
CA VAL A 365 -18.74 28.50 13.70
C VAL A 365 -19.66 28.11 12.54
N MET A 366 -19.25 27.12 11.75
CA MET A 366 -19.94 26.70 10.53
C MET A 366 -21.29 26.04 10.84
N VAL A 367 -21.36 25.11 11.81
CA VAL A 367 -22.60 24.43 12.19
C VAL A 367 -23.63 25.45 12.68
N ARG A 368 -23.21 26.40 13.54
CA ARG A 368 -24.08 27.48 14.00
C ARG A 368 -24.55 28.41 12.88
N SER A 369 -23.69 28.66 11.89
CA SER A 369 -24.08 29.41 10.68
C SER A 369 -25.07 28.63 9.81
N ALA A 370 -24.96 27.31 9.72
CA ALA A 370 -25.83 26.46 8.91
C ALA A 370 -27.24 26.30 9.55
N THR A 371 -27.29 25.90 10.82
CA THR A 371 -28.53 25.53 11.52
C THR A 371 -29.09 26.66 12.40
N GLY A 372 -28.30 27.69 12.68
CA GLY A 372 -28.66 28.81 13.55
C GLY A 372 -28.41 28.57 15.04
N HIS A 373 -27.99 27.36 15.43
CA HIS A 373 -27.66 26.99 16.81
C HIS A 373 -26.61 25.87 16.83
N TRP A 374 -26.14 25.48 18.01
CA TRP A 374 -25.24 24.33 18.13
C TRP A 374 -26.06 23.06 18.32
N LEU A 375 -25.64 21.98 17.65
CA LEU A 375 -26.24 20.67 17.77
C LEU A 375 -25.45 19.83 18.79
N ASP A 376 -26.13 19.36 19.83
CA ASP A 376 -25.49 18.59 20.91
C ASP A 376 -25.05 17.19 20.45
N ASP A 377 -25.69 16.66 19.41
CA ASP A 377 -25.39 15.39 18.75
C ASP A 377 -24.38 15.53 17.60
N PHE A 378 -23.83 16.74 17.35
CA PHE A 378 -22.88 16.96 16.25
C PHE A 378 -21.66 16.03 16.35
N ASN A 379 -21.57 15.13 15.39
CA ASN A 379 -20.45 14.23 15.24
C ASN A 379 -20.17 13.96 13.76
N TYR A 380 -18.97 13.48 13.44
CA TYR A 380 -18.61 13.08 12.11
C TYR A 380 -17.60 11.94 12.12
N VAL A 381 -17.55 11.19 11.02
CA VAL A 381 -16.59 10.11 10.81
C VAL A 381 -15.88 10.36 9.50
N TRP A 382 -14.55 10.27 9.50
CA TRP A 382 -13.75 10.35 8.28
C TRP A 382 -13.99 9.15 7.39
N ASN A 383 -14.21 9.38 6.10
CA ASN A 383 -14.37 8.28 5.15
C ASN A 383 -13.03 7.53 4.95
N PRO A 384 -13.07 6.20 4.79
CA PRO A 384 -11.89 5.41 4.47
C PRO A 384 -11.19 5.89 3.19
N PHE A 385 -9.86 5.84 3.15
CA PHE A 385 -9.07 6.28 1.99
C PHE A 385 -9.22 5.35 0.77
N LYS A 386 -9.35 4.05 1.00
CA LYS A 386 -9.64 3.05 -0.04
C LYS A 386 -11.14 2.78 -0.03
N GLN A 387 -11.80 3.14 -1.12
CA GLN A 387 -13.16 2.70 -1.37
C GLN A 387 -13.12 1.25 -1.86
N PRO A 388 -13.93 0.35 -1.30
CA PRO A 388 -14.01 -1.00 -1.80
C PRO A 388 -14.51 -0.98 -3.25
N ASP A 389 -13.94 -1.85 -4.09
CA ASP A 389 -14.43 -2.01 -5.46
C ASP A 389 -15.81 -2.72 -5.45
N ALA A 390 -16.51 -2.71 -6.60
CA ALA A 390 -17.83 -3.32 -6.70
C ALA A 390 -17.83 -4.83 -6.35
N VAL A 391 -16.71 -5.52 -6.55
CA VAL A 391 -16.55 -6.95 -6.22
C VAL A 391 -16.40 -7.13 -4.72
N GLN A 392 -15.60 -6.30 -4.05
CA GLN A 392 -15.43 -6.27 -2.60
C GLN A 392 -16.74 -5.88 -1.91
N ILE A 393 -17.49 -4.92 -2.45
CA ILE A 393 -18.83 -4.57 -1.94
C ILE A 393 -19.77 -5.77 -2.08
N ALA A 394 -19.80 -6.44 -3.24
CA ALA A 394 -20.64 -7.61 -3.44
C ALA A 394 -20.26 -8.77 -2.49
N ALA A 395 -18.97 -9.01 -2.29
CA ALA A 395 -18.46 -10.01 -1.35
C ALA A 395 -18.81 -9.66 0.10
N ALA A 396 -18.66 -8.39 0.50
CA ALA A 396 -19.05 -7.91 1.83
C ALA A 396 -20.56 -8.02 2.07
N ASN A 397 -21.38 -7.67 1.07
CA ASN A 397 -22.83 -7.81 1.14
C ASN A 397 -23.25 -9.27 1.24
N LYS A 398 -22.57 -10.18 0.51
CA LYS A 398 -22.78 -11.62 0.64
C LYS A 398 -22.46 -12.10 2.05
N ALA A 399 -21.31 -11.71 2.59
CA ALA A 399 -20.91 -12.08 3.95
C ALA A 399 -21.87 -11.52 5.02
N LYS A 400 -22.36 -10.28 4.85
CA LYS A 400 -23.41 -9.71 5.70
C LYS A 400 -24.71 -10.52 5.61
N ALA A 401 -25.15 -10.88 4.41
CA ALA A 401 -26.36 -11.68 4.21
C ALA A 401 -26.23 -13.10 4.80
N GLU A 402 -25.06 -13.74 4.67
CA GLU A 402 -24.75 -15.00 5.33
C GLU A 402 -24.78 -14.87 6.86
N THR A 403 -24.27 -13.75 7.39
CA THR A 403 -24.32 -13.44 8.83
C THR A 403 -25.76 -13.24 9.31
N ASP A 404 -26.59 -12.54 8.53
CA ASP A 404 -28.01 -12.34 8.86
C ASP A 404 -28.79 -13.64 8.83
N MET A 405 -28.49 -14.51 7.87
CA MET A 405 -29.07 -15.84 7.84
C MET A 405 -28.69 -16.65 9.08
N LEU A 406 -27.41 -16.61 9.47
CA LEU A 406 -26.95 -17.30 10.68
C LEU A 406 -27.62 -16.75 11.95
N TYR A 407 -27.78 -15.43 12.07
CA TYR A 407 -28.46 -14.83 13.22
C TYR A 407 -29.97 -15.12 13.23
N LYS A 408 -30.60 -15.16 12.06
CA LYS A 408 -32.02 -15.52 11.93
C LYS A 408 -32.25 -17.00 12.28
N ASP A 409 -31.41 -17.90 11.77
CA ASP A 409 -31.49 -19.33 12.06
C ASP A 409 -31.14 -19.62 13.53
N GLY A 410 -30.23 -18.83 14.12
CA GLY A 410 -29.90 -18.88 15.55
C GLY A 410 -30.94 -18.22 16.47
N GLY A 411 -32.01 -17.63 15.93
CA GLY A 411 -33.05 -16.94 16.69
C GLY A 411 -32.60 -15.66 17.39
N VAL A 412 -31.47 -15.06 16.99
CA VAL A 412 -30.90 -13.84 17.58
C VAL A 412 -31.54 -12.58 17.01
N VAL A 413 -31.93 -12.62 15.72
CA VAL A 413 -32.58 -11.49 15.02
C VAL A 413 -33.80 -11.98 14.24
N THR A 414 -34.82 -11.14 14.13
CA THR A 414 -36.04 -11.44 13.36
C THR A 414 -35.98 -10.86 11.94
N THR A 415 -36.94 -11.23 11.08
CA THR A 415 -36.94 -10.78 9.68
C THR A 415 -37.22 -9.28 9.60
N SER A 416 -38.11 -8.76 10.43
CA SER A 416 -38.41 -7.32 10.52
C SER A 416 -37.16 -6.51 10.92
N GLN A 417 -36.38 -6.98 11.89
CA GLN A 417 -35.15 -6.33 12.33
C GLN A 417 -34.09 -6.26 11.22
N ILE A 418 -33.96 -7.32 10.43
CA ILE A 418 -33.09 -7.32 9.24
C ILE A 418 -33.60 -6.31 8.21
N GLN A 419 -34.91 -6.28 7.93
CA GLN A 419 -35.51 -5.33 6.98
C GLN A 419 -35.31 -3.87 7.41
N ARG A 420 -35.55 -3.53 8.69
CA ARG A 420 -35.27 -2.20 9.25
C ARG A 420 -33.81 -1.81 9.09
N ARG A 421 -32.88 -2.73 9.37
CA ARG A 421 -31.44 -2.46 9.22
C ARG A 421 -31.05 -2.22 7.76
N LEU A 422 -31.57 -3.03 6.83
CA LEU A 422 -31.33 -2.88 5.39
C LEU A 422 -31.91 -1.56 4.83
N GLN A 423 -33.03 -1.10 5.39
CA GLN A 423 -33.62 0.20 5.07
C GLN A 423 -32.79 1.36 5.62
N ALA A 424 -32.30 1.23 6.86
CA ALA A 424 -31.39 2.22 7.47
C ALA A 424 -30.02 2.31 6.77
N GLU A 425 -29.55 1.21 6.18
CA GLU A 425 -28.34 1.19 5.33
C GLU A 425 -28.61 1.67 3.88
N GLU A 426 -29.84 2.10 3.55
CA GLU A 426 -30.27 2.56 2.22
C GLU A 426 -30.05 1.54 1.08
N LEU A 427 -29.85 0.25 1.42
CA LEU A 427 -29.65 -0.84 0.44
C LEU A 427 -30.97 -1.21 -0.25
N TYR A 428 -32.07 -1.19 0.49
CA TYR A 428 -33.41 -1.53 0.01
C TYR A 428 -34.45 -0.63 0.67
N GLN A 429 -35.50 -0.31 -0.07
CA GLN A 429 -36.68 0.33 0.50
C GLN A 429 -37.80 -0.69 0.67
N PHE A 430 -38.25 -0.84 1.89
CA PHE A 430 -39.42 -1.64 2.25
C PHE A 430 -40.58 -0.70 2.59
N ASP A 431 -41.78 -1.25 2.56
CA ASP A 431 -42.99 -0.54 2.97
C ASP A 431 -43.10 -0.60 4.49
N ASP A 432 -43.07 0.56 5.17
CA ASP A 432 -43.06 0.65 6.63
C ASP A 432 -44.29 -0.04 7.24
N GLU A 433 -45.46 0.06 6.61
CA GLU A 433 -46.70 -0.59 7.07
C GLU A 433 -46.57 -2.13 7.04
N LYS A 434 -45.80 -2.67 6.09
CA LYS A 434 -45.56 -4.13 6.00
C LYS A 434 -44.54 -4.59 7.02
N ILE A 435 -43.53 -3.78 7.31
CA ILE A 435 -42.58 -4.08 8.38
C ILE A 435 -43.31 -4.09 9.73
N GLU A 436 -44.15 -3.09 10.01
CA GLU A 436 -44.93 -3.04 11.27
C GLU A 436 -45.88 -4.23 11.42
N ALA A 437 -46.53 -4.67 10.32
CA ALA A 437 -47.35 -5.89 10.34
C ALA A 437 -46.51 -7.15 10.62
N LEU A 438 -45.31 -7.25 10.04
CA LEU A 438 -44.37 -8.34 10.31
C LEU A 438 -43.84 -8.31 11.75
N GLU A 439 -43.54 -7.13 12.31
CA GLU A 439 -43.14 -6.95 13.70
C GLU A 439 -44.26 -7.45 14.64
N ALA A 440 -45.51 -7.09 14.36
CA ALA A 440 -46.66 -7.55 15.14
C ALA A 440 -46.85 -9.08 15.07
N ASP A 441 -46.70 -9.69 13.89
CA ASP A 441 -46.79 -11.13 13.72
C ASP A 441 -45.62 -11.86 14.42
N GLU A 442 -44.39 -11.34 14.32
CA GLU A 442 -43.20 -11.91 14.97
C GLU A 442 -43.28 -11.79 16.50
N ASP A 443 -43.79 -10.68 17.03
CA ASP A 443 -44.03 -10.50 18.48
C ASP A 443 -45.10 -11.47 19.01
N LEU A 444 -46.16 -11.74 18.24
CA LEU A 444 -47.18 -12.73 18.61
C LEU A 444 -46.61 -14.16 18.67
N THR A 445 -45.62 -14.48 17.83
CA THR A 445 -44.95 -15.79 17.86
C THR A 445 -43.95 -15.97 18.99
N MET A 446 -43.40 -14.88 19.56
CA MET A 446 -42.51 -14.95 20.73
C MET A 446 -43.23 -15.24 22.06
N PHE A 447 -44.56 -15.06 22.11
CA PHE A 447 -45.38 -15.36 23.30
C PHE A 447 -46.13 -16.70 23.23
N ASN A 448 -45.95 -17.46 22.16
CA ASN A 448 -46.51 -18.80 22.05
C ASN A 448 -45.42 -19.81 22.43
N ASP A 449 -45.32 -20.15 23.71
CA ASP A 449 -44.61 -21.36 24.14
C ASP A 449 -45.08 -22.54 23.26
N PRO A 450 -44.19 -23.43 22.78
CA PRO A 450 -44.64 -24.64 22.13
C PRO A 450 -45.46 -25.42 23.15
N VAL A 451 -46.74 -25.61 22.86
CA VAL A 451 -47.61 -26.50 23.63
C VAL A 451 -46.97 -27.88 23.64
N ASP A 452 -46.70 -28.37 24.85
CA ASP A 452 -46.32 -29.76 25.12
C ASP A 452 -47.32 -30.72 24.47
N ASP A 453 -46.95 -31.33 23.34
CA ASP A 453 -47.51 -32.60 22.90
C ASP A 453 -46.46 -33.69 23.13
N GLU A 454 -46.68 -34.48 24.18
CA GLU A 454 -45.95 -35.71 24.49
C GLU A 454 -46.59 -36.91 23.74
N PRO A 455 -45.88 -38.04 23.56
CA PRO A 455 -45.06 -38.34 22.39
C PRO A 455 -45.68 -39.47 21.53
N ASP A 456 -45.60 -39.36 20.21
CA ASP A 456 -45.78 -40.53 19.34
C ASP A 456 -44.43 -41.18 19.05
N ALA A 457 -44.30 -42.41 19.51
CA ALA A 457 -43.08 -43.19 19.52
C ALA A 457 -42.79 -43.76 18.13
N ASP A 458 -41.89 -43.12 17.38
CA ASP A 458 -40.80 -43.79 16.65
C ASP A 458 -40.04 -42.77 15.78
N LYS A 459 -39.01 -42.17 16.36
CA LYS A 459 -37.79 -41.78 15.64
C LYS A 459 -36.66 -41.68 16.65
N LYS A 460 -35.87 -42.75 16.69
CA LYS A 460 -34.57 -42.81 17.35
C LYS A 460 -33.82 -41.49 17.12
N SER A 461 -33.23 -40.95 18.19
CA SER A 461 -32.12 -40.00 18.08
C SER A 461 -31.15 -40.52 17.02
N THR A 462 -31.02 -39.83 15.89
CA THR A 462 -29.86 -40.06 15.05
C THR A 462 -28.72 -39.37 15.75
N SER A 463 -28.00 -40.17 16.52
CA SER A 463 -26.64 -39.91 16.99
C SER A 463 -25.91 -38.93 16.09
N ASP A 464 -25.31 -37.89 16.67
CA ASP A 464 -24.11 -37.25 16.12
C ASP A 464 -23.26 -38.37 15.50
N ALA A 465 -23.08 -38.34 14.19
CA ALA A 465 -22.37 -39.38 13.48
C ALA A 465 -20.95 -39.42 14.07
N ALA A 466 -20.65 -40.47 14.84
CA ALA A 466 -19.33 -40.64 15.42
C ALA A 466 -18.29 -40.51 14.28
N PRO A 467 -17.22 -39.72 14.46
CA PRO A 467 -16.22 -39.51 13.41
C PRO A 467 -15.81 -40.85 12.80
N ALA A 468 -15.89 -40.95 11.47
CA ALA A 468 -15.59 -42.18 10.75
C ALA A 468 -14.64 -41.92 9.59
N PRO A 469 -13.79 -42.90 9.20
CA PRO A 469 -12.91 -42.77 8.05
C PRO A 469 -13.72 -42.48 6.78
N LEU A 470 -13.30 -41.46 6.04
CA LEU A 470 -14.08 -40.82 4.99
C LEU A 470 -13.51 -41.17 3.62
N TYR A 471 -14.31 -41.77 2.74
CA TYR A 471 -14.00 -41.95 1.32
C TYR A 471 -15.06 -41.26 0.46
N VAL A 472 -14.62 -40.29 -0.33
CA VAL A 472 -15.46 -39.48 -1.20
C VAL A 472 -14.98 -39.62 -2.63
N PHE A 473 -15.87 -40.05 -3.51
CA PHE A 473 -15.58 -40.18 -4.93
C PHE A 473 -16.79 -39.78 -5.79
N ARG A 474 -16.53 -39.54 -7.08
CA ARG A 474 -17.54 -39.22 -8.08
C ARG A 474 -17.44 -40.19 -9.26
N PRO A 475 -18.52 -40.93 -9.60
CA PRO A 475 -18.51 -41.87 -10.72
C PRO A 475 -18.44 -41.13 -12.07
N VAL A 476 -17.80 -41.73 -13.07
CA VAL A 476 -17.74 -41.20 -14.44
C VAL A 476 -18.96 -41.69 -15.22
N LEU A 477 -19.87 -40.78 -15.57
CA LEU A 477 -21.13 -41.13 -16.25
C LEU A 477 -20.94 -41.44 -17.73
N ASN A 478 -19.85 -40.98 -18.36
CA ASN A 478 -19.50 -41.29 -19.74
C ASN A 478 -18.29 -42.23 -19.85
N ALA A 479 -18.25 -43.24 -18.98
CA ALA A 479 -17.20 -44.24 -18.90
C ALA A 479 -16.91 -44.96 -20.24
N ASP A 480 -17.95 -45.22 -21.04
CA ASP A 480 -17.83 -45.86 -22.36
C ASP A 480 -16.91 -45.08 -23.32
N ASP A 481 -16.93 -43.75 -23.29
CA ASP A 481 -16.07 -42.93 -24.15
C ASP A 481 -14.60 -43.09 -23.78
N LEU A 482 -14.31 -43.18 -22.48
CA LEU A 482 -12.95 -43.37 -21.95
C LEU A 482 -12.46 -44.79 -22.24
N ILE A 483 -13.30 -45.81 -22.10
CA ILE A 483 -12.95 -47.21 -22.41
C ILE A 483 -12.70 -47.36 -23.92
N ASN A 484 -13.53 -46.76 -24.77
CA ASN A 484 -13.34 -46.79 -26.22
C ASN A 484 -12.05 -46.08 -26.64
N TRP A 485 -11.72 -44.94 -26.03
CA TRP A 485 -10.44 -44.28 -26.23
C TRP A 485 -9.27 -45.14 -25.76
N ALA A 486 -9.35 -45.75 -24.57
CA ALA A 486 -8.28 -46.59 -24.04
C ALA A 486 -8.01 -47.81 -24.95
N LYS A 487 -9.06 -48.47 -25.44
CA LYS A 487 -8.93 -49.56 -26.42
C LYS A 487 -8.29 -49.09 -27.74
N ALA A 488 -8.62 -47.87 -28.21
CA ALA A 488 -8.00 -47.29 -29.39
C ALA A 488 -6.51 -46.94 -29.21
N GLN A 489 -6.06 -46.66 -27.99
CA GLN A 489 -4.67 -46.41 -27.64
C GLN A 489 -3.86 -47.70 -27.36
N GLY A 490 -4.50 -48.87 -27.43
CA GLY A 490 -3.84 -50.18 -27.32
C GLY A 490 -3.92 -50.85 -25.95
N PHE A 491 -4.70 -50.31 -24.99
CA PHE A 491 -4.95 -50.98 -23.71
C PHE A 491 -5.85 -52.22 -23.93
N THR A 492 -5.36 -53.39 -23.51
CA THR A 492 -6.05 -54.68 -23.69
C THR A 492 -6.97 -55.04 -22.52
N GLN A 493 -6.73 -54.48 -21.34
CA GLN A 493 -7.53 -54.64 -20.13
C GLN A 493 -7.81 -53.25 -19.54
N THR A 494 -9.06 -52.99 -19.17
CA THR A 494 -9.48 -51.72 -18.54
C THR A 494 -10.38 -52.01 -17.34
N LEU A 495 -10.49 -51.07 -16.42
CA LEU A 495 -11.50 -51.15 -15.38
C LEU A 495 -12.92 -51.14 -16.00
N PRO A 496 -13.88 -51.90 -15.44
CA PRO A 496 -15.28 -51.86 -15.85
C PRO A 496 -15.84 -50.45 -15.79
N ALA A 497 -16.83 -50.15 -16.63
CA ALA A 497 -17.45 -48.84 -16.71
C ALA A 497 -17.99 -48.35 -15.36
N ASP A 498 -18.53 -49.26 -14.55
CA ASP A 498 -19.10 -48.96 -13.24
C ASP A 498 -18.04 -48.64 -12.17
N ASP A 499 -16.79 -49.02 -12.39
CA ASP A 499 -15.67 -48.80 -11.46
C ASP A 499 -14.86 -47.54 -11.80
N LEU A 500 -15.10 -46.90 -12.94
CA LEU A 500 -14.44 -45.65 -13.32
C LEU A 500 -14.96 -44.47 -12.49
N HIS A 501 -14.12 -43.92 -11.64
CA HIS A 501 -14.44 -42.79 -10.77
C HIS A 501 -13.24 -41.88 -10.51
N VAL A 502 -13.53 -40.67 -10.02
CA VAL A 502 -12.53 -39.73 -9.48
C VAL A 502 -12.63 -39.72 -7.97
N THR A 503 -11.52 -39.99 -7.28
CA THR A 503 -11.46 -39.88 -5.82
C THR A 503 -11.22 -38.42 -5.43
N VAL A 504 -12.11 -37.87 -4.62
CA VAL A 504 -12.01 -36.49 -4.11
C VAL A 504 -11.30 -36.46 -2.76
N ALA A 505 -11.58 -37.41 -1.88
CA ALA A 505 -10.87 -37.54 -0.59
C ALA A 505 -10.82 -39.00 -0.13
N PHE A 506 -9.68 -39.40 0.44
CA PHE A 506 -9.47 -40.69 1.08
C PHE A 506 -8.80 -40.43 2.44
N SER A 507 -9.60 -40.33 3.50
CA SER A 507 -9.13 -40.01 4.84
C SER A 507 -9.20 -41.20 5.78
N LYS A 508 -8.04 -41.73 6.14
CA LYS A 508 -7.90 -42.76 7.19
C LYS A 508 -8.27 -42.21 8.58
N SER A 509 -8.06 -40.92 8.80
CA SER A 509 -8.48 -40.24 10.02
C SER A 509 -10.01 -40.09 10.08
N PRO A 510 -10.63 -40.31 11.25
CA PRO A 510 -12.06 -40.09 11.46
C PRO A 510 -12.45 -38.62 11.23
N VAL A 511 -13.46 -38.39 10.39
CA VAL A 511 -14.02 -37.05 10.12
C VAL A 511 -15.53 -37.08 10.38
N ASP A 512 -16.09 -35.97 10.86
CA ASP A 512 -17.52 -35.77 11.00
C ASP A 512 -18.13 -35.43 9.63
N TRP A 513 -18.91 -36.36 9.07
CA TRP A 513 -19.44 -36.24 7.71
C TRP A 513 -20.50 -35.14 7.59
N MET A 514 -21.19 -34.80 8.69
CA MET A 514 -22.22 -33.76 8.69
C MET A 514 -21.62 -32.36 8.58
N LYS A 515 -20.35 -32.19 8.95
CA LYS A 515 -19.60 -30.94 8.75
C LYS A 515 -19.04 -30.76 7.34
N ALA A 516 -19.13 -31.78 6.48
CA ALA A 516 -18.59 -31.71 5.13
C ALA A 516 -19.39 -30.78 4.20
N GLY A 517 -20.62 -30.40 4.58
CA GLY A 517 -21.47 -29.49 3.80
C GLY A 517 -21.76 -30.00 2.39
N GLU A 518 -22.51 -29.20 1.63
CA GLU A 518 -22.84 -29.51 0.24
C GLU A 518 -21.70 -29.11 -0.71
N ALA A 519 -21.42 -29.95 -1.71
CA ALA A 519 -20.46 -29.61 -2.75
C ALA A 519 -21.09 -28.60 -3.72
N TYR A 520 -20.36 -27.53 -4.03
CA TYR A 520 -20.70 -26.67 -5.15
C TYR A 520 -20.69 -27.51 -6.44
N SER A 521 -21.83 -27.64 -7.10
CA SER A 521 -21.96 -28.40 -8.34
C SER A 521 -22.26 -27.45 -9.50
N SER A 522 -21.59 -27.67 -10.63
CA SER A 522 -21.82 -26.89 -11.85
C SER A 522 -23.08 -27.32 -12.60
N ARG A 523 -23.78 -28.35 -12.11
CA ARG A 523 -25.02 -28.90 -12.66
C ARG A 523 -26.07 -29.09 -11.58
N ASP A 524 -27.33 -28.85 -11.94
CA ASP A 524 -28.50 -29.00 -11.06
C ASP A 524 -28.70 -30.44 -10.53
N ASP A 525 -28.05 -31.43 -11.13
CA ASP A 525 -28.04 -32.84 -10.71
C ASP A 525 -26.94 -33.20 -9.70
N GLY A 526 -26.18 -32.20 -9.22
CA GLY A 526 -25.05 -32.43 -8.30
C GLY A 526 -23.76 -32.89 -8.99
N GLY A 527 -23.76 -33.04 -10.31
CA GLY A 527 -22.63 -33.48 -11.12
C GLY A 527 -21.61 -32.38 -11.43
N VAL A 528 -20.44 -32.80 -11.94
CA VAL A 528 -19.37 -31.91 -12.40
C VAL A 528 -19.01 -32.27 -13.83
N THR A 529 -18.93 -31.28 -14.71
CA THR A 529 -18.55 -31.51 -16.12
C THR A 529 -17.21 -30.85 -16.44
N VAL A 530 -16.22 -31.68 -16.77
CA VAL A 530 -14.92 -31.20 -17.26
C VAL A 530 -15.03 -30.98 -18.77
N ARG A 531 -14.81 -29.72 -19.19
CA ARG A 531 -14.91 -29.32 -20.59
C ARG A 531 -13.91 -30.09 -21.47
N PRO A 532 -14.24 -30.37 -22.75
CA PRO A 532 -13.29 -30.94 -23.71
C PRO A 532 -11.99 -30.12 -23.78
N GLY A 533 -10.85 -30.80 -23.85
CA GLY A 533 -9.52 -30.18 -23.80
C GLY A 533 -9.04 -29.82 -22.38
N GLY A 534 -8.13 -28.84 -22.29
CA GLY A 534 -7.43 -28.48 -21.05
C GLY A 534 -6.18 -29.34 -20.78
N PRO A 535 -5.37 -28.97 -19.77
CA PRO A 535 -4.18 -29.73 -19.40
C PRO A 535 -4.59 -31.10 -18.85
N ARG A 536 -4.18 -32.15 -19.58
CA ARG A 536 -4.43 -33.56 -19.26
C ARG A 536 -3.19 -34.36 -19.61
N MET A 537 -2.89 -35.38 -18.81
CA MET A 537 -1.73 -36.24 -19.01
C MET A 537 -2.03 -37.66 -18.53
N ILE A 538 -1.37 -38.63 -19.15
CA ILE A 538 -1.37 -40.00 -18.67
C ILE A 538 -0.13 -40.18 -17.82
N GLU A 539 -0.34 -40.63 -16.59
CA GLU A 539 0.72 -40.91 -15.64
C GLU A 539 0.55 -42.30 -15.03
N GLN A 540 1.64 -42.86 -14.56
CA GLN A 540 1.60 -44.08 -13.77
C GLN A 540 1.67 -43.70 -12.29
N PHE A 541 0.60 -43.98 -11.55
CA PHE A 541 0.46 -43.66 -10.13
C PHE A 541 0.61 -44.93 -9.27
N GLY A 542 1.38 -44.82 -8.18
CA GLY A 542 1.50 -45.86 -7.16
C GLY A 542 2.09 -47.18 -7.66
N GLU A 543 1.47 -48.31 -7.28
CA GLU A 543 1.90 -49.69 -7.60
C GLU A 543 1.61 -50.12 -9.05
N GLY A 544 1.76 -49.21 -10.02
CA GLY A 544 1.68 -49.53 -11.45
C GLY A 544 0.38 -49.13 -12.16
N ALA A 545 -0.53 -48.41 -11.50
CA ALA A 545 -1.81 -47.99 -12.07
C ALA A 545 -1.63 -46.90 -13.14
N VAL A 546 -2.22 -47.07 -14.32
CA VAL A 546 -2.24 -46.06 -15.37
C VAL A 546 -3.46 -45.16 -15.16
N VAL A 547 -3.21 -43.87 -14.95
CA VAL A 547 -4.25 -42.89 -14.63
C VAL A 547 -4.28 -41.76 -15.65
N LEU A 548 -5.47 -41.27 -15.94
CA LEU A 548 -5.69 -40.01 -16.67
C LEU A 548 -5.81 -38.88 -15.66
N ALA A 549 -4.74 -38.09 -15.51
CA ALA A 549 -4.72 -36.90 -14.70
C ALA A 549 -5.23 -35.69 -15.51
N PHE A 550 -6.05 -34.84 -14.89
CA PHE A 550 -6.60 -33.64 -15.51
C PHE A 550 -6.76 -32.52 -14.48
N ASN A 551 -6.87 -31.28 -14.95
CA ASN A 551 -7.13 -30.14 -14.08
C ASN A 551 -8.63 -29.86 -13.94
N SER A 552 -9.10 -29.65 -12.70
CA SER A 552 -10.46 -29.22 -12.40
C SER A 552 -10.47 -28.37 -11.13
N SER A 553 -10.84 -27.09 -11.26
CA SER A 553 -10.99 -26.18 -10.13
C SER A 553 -12.00 -26.71 -9.11
N ASP A 554 -13.14 -27.20 -9.58
CA ASP A 554 -14.26 -27.63 -8.73
C ASP A 554 -13.85 -28.79 -7.82
N LEU A 555 -13.11 -29.76 -8.37
CA LEU A 555 -12.61 -30.91 -7.61
C LEU A 555 -11.50 -30.51 -6.63
N SER A 556 -10.61 -29.60 -7.02
CA SER A 556 -9.52 -29.12 -6.15
C SER A 556 -10.04 -28.30 -4.97
N TRP A 557 -11.01 -27.42 -5.22
CA TRP A 557 -11.68 -26.68 -4.14
C TRP A 557 -12.46 -27.60 -3.21
N ARG A 558 -13.16 -28.61 -3.76
CA ARG A 558 -13.86 -29.59 -2.92
C ARG A 558 -12.88 -30.39 -2.05
N HIS A 559 -11.75 -30.83 -2.60
CA HIS A 559 -10.70 -31.49 -1.82
C HIS A 559 -10.18 -30.59 -0.69
N MET A 560 -9.92 -29.31 -0.96
CA MET A 560 -9.50 -28.35 0.08
C MET A 560 -10.54 -28.19 1.20
N SER A 561 -11.83 -28.07 0.85
CA SER A 561 -12.91 -27.97 1.85
C SER A 561 -12.98 -29.20 2.77
N LEU A 562 -12.73 -30.40 2.23
CA LEU A 562 -12.67 -31.63 3.02
C LEU A 562 -11.40 -31.70 3.90
N ARG A 563 -10.29 -31.10 3.45
CA ARG A 563 -9.06 -30.99 4.27
C ARG A 563 -9.26 -30.06 5.47
N GLU A 564 -9.99 -28.96 5.30
CA GLU A 564 -10.25 -27.98 6.36
C GLU A 564 -11.05 -28.57 7.53
N ILE A 565 -11.97 -29.51 7.26
CA ILE A 565 -12.73 -30.21 8.31
C ILE A 565 -11.97 -31.39 8.95
N GLY A 566 -10.70 -31.57 8.60
CA GLY A 566 -9.81 -32.56 9.22
C GLY A 566 -9.58 -33.85 8.43
N ALA A 567 -9.95 -33.92 7.14
CA ALA A 567 -9.63 -35.08 6.31
C ALA A 567 -8.11 -35.23 6.13
N SER A 568 -7.61 -36.44 6.38
CA SER A 568 -6.24 -36.84 6.07
C SER A 568 -6.07 -37.10 4.57
N TRP A 569 -4.86 -36.84 4.07
CA TRP A 569 -4.47 -37.12 2.69
C TRP A 569 -3.00 -37.53 2.66
N ASP A 570 -2.70 -38.61 1.97
CA ASP A 570 -1.39 -39.27 2.04
C ASP A 570 -0.37 -38.70 1.02
N TYR A 571 -0.80 -37.84 0.08
CA TYR A 571 0.06 -37.28 -0.98
C TYR A 571 0.30 -35.76 -0.80
N PRO A 572 1.48 -35.22 -1.21
CA PRO A 572 1.81 -33.81 -1.02
C PRO A 572 0.88 -32.83 -1.75
N GLU A 573 0.40 -33.23 -2.93
CA GLU A 573 -0.48 -32.44 -3.79
C GLU A 573 -1.68 -33.28 -4.22
N TYR A 574 -2.81 -32.61 -4.45
CA TYR A 574 -4.03 -33.24 -4.96
C TYR A 574 -4.14 -32.96 -6.46
N GLN A 575 -4.01 -34.02 -7.26
CA GLN A 575 -4.22 -33.98 -8.69
C GLN A 575 -5.43 -34.88 -9.03
N PRO A 576 -6.54 -34.32 -9.57
CA PRO A 576 -7.67 -35.13 -10.00
C PRO A 576 -7.26 -36.12 -11.08
N HIS A 577 -7.55 -37.39 -10.87
CA HIS A 577 -7.22 -38.46 -11.79
C HIS A 577 -8.30 -39.56 -11.83
N ILE A 578 -8.41 -40.22 -12.97
CA ILE A 578 -9.24 -41.43 -13.18
C ILE A 578 -8.29 -42.58 -13.48
N THR A 579 -8.37 -43.64 -12.69
CA THR A 579 -7.61 -44.87 -12.98
C THR A 579 -8.24 -45.59 -14.15
N ILE A 580 -7.45 -45.95 -15.16
CA ILE A 580 -7.94 -46.64 -16.37
C ILE A 580 -7.67 -48.15 -16.27
N THR A 581 -6.48 -48.54 -15.78
CA THR A 581 -6.09 -49.93 -15.60
C THR A 581 -4.98 -50.05 -14.54
N TYR A 582 -4.93 -51.16 -13.81
CA TYR A 582 -3.82 -51.51 -12.93
C TYR A 582 -2.77 -52.39 -13.64
N ASN A 583 -3.11 -52.93 -14.81
CA ASN A 583 -2.21 -53.73 -15.65
C ASN A 583 -1.98 -53.07 -17.02
N SER A 584 -0.85 -52.37 -17.17
CA SER A 584 -0.51 -51.65 -18.41
C SER A 584 -0.17 -52.56 -19.60
N GLY A 585 0.04 -53.86 -19.38
CA GLY A 585 0.56 -54.77 -20.40
C GLY A 585 1.87 -54.25 -21.05
N ASP A 586 1.99 -54.41 -22.37
CA ASP A 586 3.13 -53.93 -23.19
C ASP A 586 2.96 -52.48 -23.72
N VAL A 587 1.99 -51.70 -23.20
CA VAL A 587 1.71 -50.34 -23.69
C VAL A 587 2.73 -49.33 -23.14
N ASP A 588 3.42 -48.63 -24.02
CA ASP A 588 4.32 -47.53 -23.66
C ASP A 588 3.52 -46.26 -23.31
N VAL A 589 3.30 -46.06 -22.01
CA VAL A 589 2.52 -44.96 -21.41
C VAL A 589 3.01 -43.58 -21.86
N SER A 590 4.30 -43.42 -22.21
CA SER A 590 4.86 -42.14 -22.64
C SER A 590 4.43 -41.70 -24.04
N LYS A 591 3.86 -42.61 -24.84
CA LYS A 591 3.41 -42.37 -26.22
C LYS A 591 1.89 -42.30 -26.37
N VAL A 592 1.15 -42.50 -25.27
CA VAL A 592 -0.32 -42.48 -25.27
C VAL A 592 -0.81 -41.04 -25.33
N GLU A 593 -1.68 -40.73 -26.30
CA GLU A 593 -2.28 -39.40 -26.37
C GLU A 593 -3.42 -39.25 -25.37
N PRO A 594 -3.37 -38.29 -24.41
CA PRO A 594 -4.39 -38.13 -23.38
C PRO A 594 -5.77 -37.87 -23.98
N TYR A 595 -6.81 -38.49 -23.40
CA TYR A 595 -8.19 -38.28 -23.82
C TYR A 595 -8.57 -36.80 -23.80
N ARG A 596 -9.05 -36.25 -24.92
CA ARG A 596 -9.40 -34.83 -25.08
C ARG A 596 -10.90 -34.54 -25.04
N GLY A 597 -11.75 -35.56 -24.98
CA GLY A 597 -13.20 -35.41 -24.97
C GLY A 597 -13.76 -34.87 -23.65
N GLN A 598 -15.08 -34.72 -23.55
CA GLN A 598 -15.73 -34.29 -22.31
C GLN A 598 -15.63 -35.38 -21.24
N ILE A 599 -15.49 -35.02 -19.96
CA ILE A 599 -15.61 -35.95 -18.83
C ILE A 599 -16.80 -35.50 -17.98
N VAL A 600 -17.79 -36.38 -17.81
CA VAL A 600 -19.01 -36.11 -17.06
C VAL A 600 -18.97 -36.91 -15.76
N LEU A 601 -18.87 -36.21 -14.64
CA LEU A 601 -18.85 -36.80 -13.30
C LEU A 601 -20.23 -36.67 -12.65
N GLY A 602 -20.69 -37.75 -12.04
CA GLY A 602 -21.95 -37.80 -11.32
C GLY A 602 -21.92 -37.12 -9.94
N PRO A 603 -23.00 -37.26 -9.17
CA PRO A 603 -23.10 -36.72 -7.82
C PRO A 603 -22.03 -37.33 -6.90
N GLU A 604 -21.68 -36.60 -5.85
CA GLU A 604 -20.70 -37.02 -4.86
C GLU A 604 -21.23 -38.18 -4.00
N VAL A 605 -20.42 -39.23 -3.84
CA VAL A 605 -20.79 -40.42 -3.07
C VAL A 605 -19.86 -40.54 -1.86
N PHE A 606 -20.47 -40.58 -0.67
CA PHE A 606 -19.78 -40.80 0.61
C PHE A 606 -19.85 -42.28 0.98
N LYS A 607 -18.69 -42.91 1.21
CA LYS A 607 -18.60 -44.28 1.71
C LYS A 607 -17.59 -44.37 2.87
N PRO A 608 -17.76 -45.32 3.80
CA PRO A 608 -16.71 -45.65 4.76
C PRO A 608 -15.54 -46.33 4.03
N ILE A 609 -14.31 -46.12 4.52
CA ILE A 609 -13.13 -46.77 3.94
C ILE A 609 -13.19 -48.29 4.12
N LYS A 610 -13.08 -49.04 3.02
CA LYS A 610 -12.77 -50.48 3.01
C LYS A 610 -11.25 -50.69 3.03
N GLN A 611 -10.70 -51.26 4.10
CA GLN A 611 -9.24 -51.49 4.21
C GLN A 611 -8.68 -52.51 3.20
N ASN A 612 -9.51 -53.43 2.67
CA ASN A 612 -9.14 -54.46 1.67
C ASN A 612 -9.82 -54.22 0.30
N TRP A 613 -9.87 -52.97 -0.17
CA TRP A 613 -10.52 -52.63 -1.45
C TRP A 613 -9.90 -53.34 -2.67
N LYS A 614 -8.62 -53.71 -2.63
CA LYS A 614 -7.91 -54.39 -3.72
C LYS A 614 -8.48 -55.78 -4.09
N ALA A 615 -9.19 -56.45 -3.18
CA ALA A 615 -9.76 -57.78 -3.44
C ALA A 615 -11.05 -57.75 -4.29
N ASP A 616 -11.67 -56.57 -4.40
CA ASP A 616 -12.93 -56.36 -5.13
C ASP A 616 -12.70 -55.78 -6.55
N VAL A 617 -11.44 -55.49 -6.94
CA VAL A 617 -11.11 -54.94 -8.26
C VAL A 617 -11.04 -56.07 -9.29
N SER A 618 -11.97 -56.09 -10.24
CA SER A 618 -11.93 -56.95 -11.42
C SER A 618 -11.65 -56.11 -12.66
N GLU A 619 -10.70 -56.53 -13.49
CA GLU A 619 -10.45 -55.91 -14.81
C GLU A 619 -11.16 -56.73 -15.90
N GLU A 620 -11.71 -56.07 -16.91
CA GLU A 620 -12.35 -56.69 -18.09
C GLU A 620 -11.57 -56.44 -19.39
#